data_AF-A7MUS2-F1
#
_entry.id   AF-A7MUS2-F1
#
_cell.length_a   1.000
_cell.length_b   1.000
_cell.length_c   1.000
_cell.angle_alpha   90.00
_cell.angle_beta   90.00
_cell.angle_gamma   90.00
#
_symmetry.space_group_name_H-M   'P 1'
#
loop_
_entity.id
_entity.type
_entity.pdbx_description
1 polymer ?
#
loop_
_entity_poly.entity_id
_entity_poly.type
_entity_poly.pdbx_seq_one_letter_code
_entity_poly.pdbx_strand_id
1 'polypeptide(L)'
;MPMNNHPSPIDKKFLKQLVRSKLEPTWSDSKSSTPDMSWVTPVVLDVLYSELMIHTRGNQTKAAKILGINRGNFSAKLKQQSRQSFTLDTVNDRV
;
A
#
# COMPACT_ATOMS: atom_id res chain seq x y z
N MET A 1 8.96 -32.54 -13.01
CA MET A 1 8.50 -31.27 -13.61
C MET A 1 9.05 -30.12 -12.78
N PRO A 2 9.79 -29.15 -13.34
CA PRO A 2 10.39 -28.10 -12.54
C PRO A 2 9.30 -27.12 -12.06
N MET A 3 9.44 -26.75 -10.80
CA MET A 3 8.50 -25.94 -10.01
C MET A 3 8.35 -24.52 -10.55
N ASN A 4 7.13 -24.00 -10.43
CA ASN A 4 6.71 -22.65 -10.81
C ASN A 4 7.58 -21.56 -10.14
N ASN A 5 8.64 -21.11 -10.82
CA ASN A 5 9.28 -19.82 -10.56
C ASN A 5 8.44 -18.69 -11.19
N HIS A 6 7.18 -18.56 -10.79
CA HIS A 6 6.45 -17.34 -11.11
C HIS A 6 7.09 -16.21 -10.30
N PRO A 7 7.66 -15.16 -10.93
CA PRO A 7 8.09 -13.99 -10.19
C PRO A 7 6.87 -13.50 -9.41
N SER A 8 7.00 -13.45 -8.09
CA SER A 8 5.96 -12.84 -7.26
C SER A 8 5.75 -11.43 -7.79
N PRO A 9 4.52 -11.03 -8.15
CA PRO A 9 4.27 -9.72 -8.79
C PRO A 9 4.76 -8.52 -7.97
N ILE A 10 5.04 -8.76 -6.69
CA ILE A 10 5.57 -7.80 -5.73
C ILE A 10 6.89 -8.35 -5.19
N ASP A 11 7.99 -7.63 -5.42
CA ASP A 11 9.27 -7.90 -4.77
C ASP A 11 9.22 -7.45 -3.30
N LYS A 12 8.93 -8.41 -2.42
CA LYS A 12 8.84 -8.19 -0.97
C LYS A 12 10.16 -7.70 -0.36
N LYS A 13 11.31 -8.09 -0.92
CA LYS A 13 12.62 -7.73 -0.37
C LYS A 13 12.92 -6.28 -0.69
N PHE A 14 12.71 -5.88 -1.94
CA PHE A 14 12.84 -4.49 -2.38
C PHE A 14 11.92 -3.57 -1.60
N LEU A 15 10.63 -3.93 -1.46
CA LEU A 15 9.65 -3.12 -0.71
C LEU A 15 10.10 -2.92 0.75
N LYS A 16 10.56 -3.99 1.42
CA LYS A 16 11.07 -3.90 2.80
C LYS A 16 12.29 -2.98 2.92
N GLN A 17 13.22 -3.05 1.98
CA GLN A 17 14.40 -2.19 1.96
C GLN A 17 14.02 -0.72 1.73
N LEU A 18 13.11 -0.47 0.79
CA LEU A 18 12.63 0.88 0.48
C LEU A 18 11.91 1.51 1.67
N VAL A 19 10.97 0.78 2.28
CA VAL A 19 10.23 1.26 3.46
C VAL A 19 11.19 1.53 4.62
N ARG A 20 12.15 0.64 4.88
CA ARG A 20 13.18 0.86 5.90
C ARG A 20 14.01 2.11 5.63
N SER A 21 14.53 2.26 4.41
CA SER A 21 15.36 3.41 4.05
C SER A 21 14.60 4.74 4.17
N LYS A 22 13.31 4.78 3.85
CA LYS A 22 12.50 5.99 3.94
C LYS A 22 12.09 6.35 5.38
N LEU A 23 11.97 5.36 6.27
CA LEU A 23 11.54 5.56 7.66
C LEU A 23 12.72 5.67 8.65
N GLU A 24 13.94 5.31 8.24
CA GLU A 24 15.14 5.37 9.08
C GLU A 24 15.39 6.77 9.69
N PRO A 25 15.20 7.89 8.97
CA PRO A 25 15.29 9.22 9.58
C PRO A 25 14.25 9.48 10.68
N THR A 26 13.05 8.89 10.56
CA THR A 26 11.96 9.01 11.55
C THR A 26 12.23 8.17 12.80
N TRP A 27 13.07 7.13 12.71
CA TRP A 27 13.54 6.34 13.85
C TRP A 27 14.67 7.01 14.62
N SER A 28 15.51 7.76 13.90
CA SER A 28 16.69 8.42 14.44
C SER A 28 16.39 9.80 15.04
N ASP A 29 15.16 10.30 14.93
CA ASP A 29 14.73 11.55 15.58
C ASP A 29 14.64 11.34 17.10
N SER A 30 15.75 11.65 17.78
CA SER A 30 16.00 11.42 19.21
C SER A 30 15.04 12.12 20.17
N LYS A 31 14.10 12.92 19.65
CA LYS A 31 13.11 13.67 20.43
C LYS A 31 11.90 12.84 20.86
N SER A 32 11.63 11.70 20.21
CA SER A 32 10.54 10.81 20.59
C SER A 32 10.99 9.36 20.51
N SER A 33 11.13 8.70 21.67
CA SER A 33 11.40 7.25 21.74
C SER A 33 10.27 6.39 21.15
N THR A 34 9.13 7.00 20.80
CA THR A 34 7.95 6.35 20.22
C THR A 34 7.31 7.26 19.15
N PRO A 35 7.92 7.39 17.96
CA PRO A 35 7.30 8.16 16.87
C PRO A 35 5.98 7.50 16.45
N ASP A 36 4.93 8.29 16.28
CA ASP A 36 3.66 7.79 15.74
C ASP A 36 3.82 7.44 14.25
N MET A 37 3.53 6.18 13.92
CA MET A 37 3.61 5.63 12.56
C MET A 37 2.28 5.04 12.08
N SER A 38 1.17 5.39 12.75
CA SER A 38 -0.17 4.95 12.38
C SER A 38 -0.53 5.27 10.91
N TRP A 39 0.10 6.30 10.34
CA TRP A 39 -0.04 6.74 8.94
C TRP A 39 0.67 5.84 7.90
N VAL A 40 1.69 5.07 8.28
CA VAL A 40 2.52 4.33 7.31
C VAL A 40 1.71 3.23 6.61
N THR A 41 0.99 2.43 7.41
CA THR A 41 0.19 1.32 6.90
C THR A 41 -0.89 1.76 5.90
N PRO A 42 -1.75 2.77 6.19
CA PRO A 42 -2.75 3.22 5.23
C PRO A 42 -2.12 3.75 3.94
N VAL A 43 -1.03 4.52 4.01
CA VAL A 43 -0.34 5.05 2.80
C VAL A 43 0.24 3.92 1.94
N VAL A 44 0.96 2.96 2.54
CA VAL A 44 1.54 1.84 1.78
C VAL A 44 0.45 0.98 1.14
N LEU A 45 -0.64 0.73 1.85
CA LEU A 45 -1.77 -0.01 1.30
C LEU A 45 -2.45 0.76 0.16
N ASP A 46 -2.59 2.08 0.27
CA ASP A 46 -3.24 2.89 -0.77
C ASP A 46 -2.49 2.81 -2.11
N VAL A 47 -1.16 3.02 -2.06
CA VAL A 47 -0.26 2.88 -3.20
C VAL A 47 -0.31 1.47 -3.78
N LEU A 48 -0.26 0.44 -2.92
CA LEU A 48 -0.27 -0.95 -3.34
C LEU A 48 -1.54 -1.33 -4.11
N TYR A 49 -2.70 -0.92 -3.61
CA TYR A 49 -3.99 -1.21 -4.26
C TYR A 49 -4.13 -0.47 -5.58
N SER A 50 -3.68 0.78 -5.65
CA SER A 50 -3.68 1.57 -6.89
C SER A 50 -2.76 0.95 -7.95
N GLU A 51 -1.53 0.60 -7.59
CA GLU A 51 -0.57 -0.01 -8.51
C GLU A 51 -1.07 -1.36 -9.03
N LEU A 52 -1.71 -2.15 -8.17
CA LEU A 52 -2.32 -3.42 -8.58
C LEU A 52 -3.49 -3.22 -9.54
N MET A 53 -4.31 -2.19 -9.34
CA MET A 53 -5.38 -1.86 -10.28
C MET A 53 -4.85 -1.44 -11.64
N ILE A 54 -3.75 -0.68 -11.68
CA ILE A 54 -3.06 -0.31 -12.93
C ILE A 54 -2.47 -1.56 -13.60
N HIS A 55 -1.71 -2.36 -12.84
CA HIS A 55 -1.05 -3.58 -13.31
C HIS A 55 -2.05 -4.60 -13.87
N THR A 56 -3.25 -4.71 -13.28
CA THR A 56 -4.29 -5.63 -13.75
C THR A 56 -5.30 -4.98 -14.69
N ARG A 57 -5.07 -3.73 -15.11
CA ARG A 57 -5.96 -2.96 -16.01
C ARG A 57 -7.40 -2.92 -15.51
N GLY A 58 -7.58 -2.66 -14.22
CA GLY A 58 -8.88 -2.59 -13.55
C GLY A 58 -9.48 -3.94 -13.16
N ASN A 59 -8.83 -5.07 -13.45
CA ASN A 59 -9.35 -6.39 -13.08
C ASN A 59 -9.15 -6.68 -11.58
N GLN A 60 -10.16 -6.35 -10.78
CA GLN A 60 -10.18 -6.56 -9.33
C GLN A 60 -9.98 -8.02 -8.93
N THR A 61 -10.52 -8.98 -9.69
CA THR A 61 -10.37 -10.40 -9.39
C THR A 61 -8.90 -10.83 -9.53
N LYS A 62 -8.22 -10.34 -10.59
CA LYS A 62 -6.79 -10.61 -10.79
C LYS A 62 -5.94 -9.92 -9.72
N ALA A 63 -6.28 -8.68 -9.34
CA ALA A 63 -5.56 -7.94 -8.30
C ALA A 63 -5.70 -8.60 -6.91
N ALA A 64 -6.92 -9.00 -6.55
CA ALA A 64 -7.19 -9.71 -5.30
C ALA A 64 -6.45 -11.06 -5.22
N LYS A 65 -6.39 -11.80 -6.35
CA LYS A 65 -5.59 -13.03 -6.45
C LYS A 65 -4.09 -12.79 -6.25
N ILE A 66 -3.54 -11.70 -6.81
CA ILE A 66 -2.13 -11.32 -6.64
C ILE A 66 -1.82 -11.01 -5.16
N LEU A 67 -2.73 -10.33 -4.46
CA LEU A 67 -2.61 -10.05 -3.02
C LEU A 67 -2.91 -11.26 -2.13
N GLY A 68 -3.51 -12.33 -2.67
CA GLY A 68 -3.96 -13.48 -1.89
C GLY A 68 -5.14 -13.17 -0.97
N ILE A 69 -5.99 -12.20 -1.34
CA ILE A 69 -7.20 -11.85 -0.57
C ILE A 69 -8.49 -12.10 -1.36
N ASN A 70 -9.61 -12.14 -0.66
CA ASN A 70 -10.92 -12.23 -1.29
C ASN A 70 -11.23 -10.93 -2.09
N ARG A 71 -11.80 -11.08 -3.30
CA ARG A 71 -12.26 -9.96 -4.15
C ARG A 71 -13.19 -8.99 -3.41
N GLY A 72 -14.10 -9.49 -2.57
CA GLY A 72 -15.02 -8.67 -1.79
C GLY A 72 -14.28 -7.76 -0.82
N ASN A 73 -13.26 -8.28 -0.13
CA ASN A 73 -12.40 -7.49 0.76
C ASN A 73 -11.59 -6.44 -0.04
N PHE A 74 -11.06 -6.85 -1.21
CA PHE A 74 -10.36 -5.93 -2.10
C PHE A 74 -11.25 -4.76 -2.57
N SER A 75 -12.48 -5.06 -2.99
CA SER A 75 -13.46 -4.05 -3.41
C SER A 75 -13.89 -3.14 -2.26
N ALA A 76 -14.08 -3.68 -1.06
CA ALA A 76 -14.38 -2.88 0.12
C ALA A 76 -13.26 -1.88 0.44
N LYS A 77 -11.99 -2.32 0.32
CA LYS A 77 -10.83 -1.46 0.53
C LYS A 77 -10.76 -0.34 -0.50
N LEU A 78 -10.95 -0.64 -1.79
CA LEU A 78 -11.01 0.39 -2.84
C LEU A 78 -12.11 1.43 -2.60
N LYS A 79 -13.30 1.00 -2.17
CA LYS A 79 -14.40 1.92 -1.82
C LYS A 79 -14.08 2.77 -0.60
N GLN A 80 -13.30 2.25 0.34
CA GLN A 80 -12.83 3.01 1.50
C GLN A 80 -11.79 4.06 1.07
N GLN A 81 -10.85 3.70 0.20
CA GLN A 81 -9.84 4.61 -0.36
C GLN A 81 -10.48 5.75 -1.16
N SER A 82 -11.44 5.45 -2.05
CA SER A 82 -12.14 6.47 -2.84
C SER A 82 -12.95 7.46 -1.99
N ARG A 83 -13.35 7.04 -0.77
CA ARG A 83 -14.00 7.93 0.20
C ARG A 83 -13.00 8.79 0.98
N GLN A 84 -11.76 8.32 1.13
CA GLN A 84 -10.71 9.02 1.89
C GLN A 84 -9.94 10.03 1.03
N SER A 85 -9.74 9.76 -0.26
CA SER A 85 -9.14 10.72 -1.20
C SER A 85 -9.94 12.03 -1.26
N PHE A 86 -11.27 11.93 -1.24
CA PHE A 86 -12.17 13.09 -1.18
C PHE A 86 -11.99 13.94 0.10
N THR A 87 -11.52 13.33 1.19
CA THR A 87 -11.33 14.01 2.49
C THR A 87 -9.98 14.71 2.58
N LEU A 88 -8.91 14.17 1.98
CA LEU A 88 -7.57 14.77 2.02
C LEU A 88 -7.45 16.01 1.12
N ASP A 89 -8.16 16.02 -0.01
CA ASP A 89 -8.18 17.19 -0.91
C ASP A 89 -8.88 18.41 -0.28
N THR A 90 -9.73 18.20 0.74
CA THR A 90 -10.42 19.29 1.45
C THR A 90 -9.56 19.94 2.53
N VAL A 91 -8.53 19.24 3.04
CA VAL A 91 -7.66 19.75 4.12
C VAL A 91 -6.50 20.59 3.56
N ASN A 92 -6.07 20.32 2.33
CA ASN A 92 -4.95 21.03 1.70
C ASN A 92 -5.35 22.36 1.02
N ASP A 93 -6.64 22.72 1.02
CA ASP A 93 -7.20 23.95 0.45
C ASP A 93 -7.53 25.02 1.51
N ARG A 94 -7.02 24.85 2.74
CA ARG A 94 -7.27 25.72 3.90
C ARG A 94 -6.01 26.25 4.60
N VAL A 95 -4.87 26.27 3.91
CA VAL A 95 -3.64 26.95 4.39
C VAL A 95 -3.16 27.94 3.35
#